data_AF-A0A1Z4NAJ6-F1
#
_entry.id   AF-A0A1Z4NAJ6-F1
#
_cell.length_a   1.000
_cell.length_b   1.000
_cell.length_c   1.000
_cell.angle_alpha   90.00
_cell.angle_beta   90.00
_cell.angle_gamma   90.00
#
_symmetry.space_group_name_H-M   'P 1'
#
loop_
_entity.id
_entity.type
_entity.pdbx_description
1 polymer ?
#
loop_
_entity_poly.entity_id
_entity_poly.type
_entity_poly.pdbx_seq_one_letter_code
_entity_poly.pdbx_strand_id
1 'polypeptide(L)'
;MTVSSSELVLTDSETLEEVIECLVENFSIQTQGVCDQQTLFEILTYAASNGDSIENTAKLLKNLPTANDIRYHLNKINNFEELKKL
;
A
#
# COMPACT_ATOMS: atom_id res chain seq x y z
N MET A 1 24.23 6.24 -17.12
CA MET A 1 24.55 5.91 -15.71
C MET A 1 23.65 4.75 -15.32
N THR A 2 24.24 3.62 -14.97
CA THR A 2 23.51 2.42 -14.52
C THR A 2 23.08 2.63 -13.08
N VAL A 3 21.78 2.82 -12.83
CA VAL A 3 21.23 2.80 -11.47
C VAL A 3 21.46 1.41 -10.89
N SER A 4 22.34 1.35 -9.90
CA SER A 4 22.61 0.15 -9.12
C SER A 4 21.36 -0.17 -8.31
N SER A 5 20.83 -1.38 -8.48
CA SER A 5 19.70 -1.98 -7.76
C SER A 5 20.02 -2.29 -6.28
N SER A 6 20.85 -1.47 -5.66
CA SER A 6 21.10 -1.49 -4.22
C SER A 6 19.96 -0.72 -3.57
N GLU A 7 18.90 -1.46 -3.22
CA GLU A 7 17.93 -1.10 -2.21
C GLU A 7 17.34 0.31 -2.40
N LEU A 8 16.35 0.43 -3.30
CA LEU A 8 15.35 1.52 -3.21
C LEU A 8 14.57 1.27 -1.92
N VAL A 9 15.19 1.60 -0.79
CA VAL A 9 14.56 1.43 0.50
C VAL A 9 13.54 2.55 0.62
N LEU A 10 12.27 2.17 0.54
CA LEU A 10 11.11 2.97 0.93
C LEU A 10 11.11 3.28 2.45
N THR A 11 12.28 3.56 3.03
CA THR A 11 12.48 3.96 4.43
C THR A 11 12.58 5.46 4.61
N ASP A 12 12.86 6.18 3.54
CA ASP A 12 12.70 7.62 3.53
C ASP A 12 11.20 7.96 3.57
N SER A 13 10.81 8.77 4.56
CA SER A 13 9.42 9.19 4.76
C SER A 13 8.88 10.00 3.59
N GLU A 14 9.73 10.79 2.92
CA GLU A 14 9.35 11.62 1.77
C GLU A 14 8.99 10.73 0.57
N THR A 15 9.85 9.76 0.23
CA THR A 15 9.57 8.75 -0.80
C THR A 15 8.32 7.91 -0.47
N LEU A 16 8.10 7.56 0.81
CA LEU A 16 6.91 6.82 1.21
C LEU A 16 5.64 7.63 0.94
N GLU A 17 5.65 8.92 1.26
CA GLU A 17 4.51 9.82 1.03
C GLU A 17 4.24 10.03 -0.47
N GLU A 18 5.28 10.30 -1.27
CA GLU A 18 5.15 10.41 -2.73
C GLU A 18 4.58 9.14 -3.38
N VAL A 19 5.01 7.96 -2.91
CA VAL A 19 4.49 6.68 -3.40
C VAL A 19 3.01 6.50 -3.03
N ILE A 20 2.63 6.85 -1.80
CA ILE A 20 1.23 6.78 -1.38
C ILE A 20 0.37 7.74 -2.21
N GLU A 21 0.82 8.98 -2.42
CA GLU A 21 0.11 9.96 -3.26
C GLU A 21 -0.06 9.45 -4.69
N CYS A 22 1.02 8.97 -5.32
CA CYS A 22 0.98 8.40 -6.66
C CYS A 22 -0.01 7.23 -6.76
N LEU A 23 -0.05 6.35 -5.75
CA LEU A 23 -1.00 5.25 -5.69
C LEU A 23 -2.44 5.75 -5.53
N VAL A 24 -2.68 6.76 -4.69
CA VAL A 24 -4.02 7.33 -4.50
C VAL A 24 -4.55 8.00 -5.76
N GLU A 25 -3.70 8.71 -6.50
CA GLU A 25 -4.07 9.40 -7.74
C GLU A 25 -4.38 8.44 -8.90
N ASN A 26 -3.62 7.34 -9.00
CA ASN A 26 -3.68 6.45 -10.16
C ASN A 26 -4.59 5.23 -9.95
N PHE A 27 -4.86 4.85 -8.70
CA PHE A 27 -5.66 3.67 -8.38
C PHE A 27 -6.87 4.09 -7.57
N SER A 28 -8.06 3.71 -8.01
CA SER A 28 -9.28 3.87 -7.22
C SER A 28 -9.72 2.52 -6.66
N ILE A 29 -9.65 2.37 -5.34
CA ILE A 29 -10.14 1.19 -4.64
C ILE A 29 -11.42 1.61 -3.91
N GLN A 30 -12.51 0.87 -4.14
CA GLN A 30 -13.73 1.10 -3.37
C GLN A 30 -13.54 0.67 -1.92
N THR A 31 -13.14 1.62 -1.09
CA THR A 31 -13.09 1.46 0.35
C THR A 31 -14.41 1.89 1.00
N GLN A 32 -14.72 1.35 2.17
CA GLN A 32 -15.94 1.64 2.93
C GLN A 32 -15.64 1.53 4.42
N GLY A 33 -16.26 2.37 5.23
CA GLY A 33 -16.09 2.34 6.68
C GLY A 33 -14.78 2.98 7.14
N VAL A 34 -14.11 2.35 8.11
CA VAL A 34 -12.88 2.87 8.75
C VAL A 34 -11.62 2.72 7.90
N CYS A 35 -11.67 1.95 6.80
CA CYS A 35 -10.55 1.86 5.86
C CYS A 35 -10.76 2.88 4.76
N ASP A 36 -10.02 3.98 4.78
CA ASP A 36 -9.85 4.83 3.60
C ASP A 36 -8.73 4.30 2.69
N GLN A 37 -8.64 4.85 1.48
CA GLN A 37 -7.70 4.40 0.46
C GLN A 37 -6.24 4.75 0.78
N GLN A 38 -6.00 5.89 1.44
CA GLN A 38 -4.66 6.33 1.83
C GLN A 38 -4.11 5.39 2.91
N THR A 39 -4.90 5.12 3.95
CA THR A 39 -4.56 4.18 5.01
C THR A 39 -4.29 2.76 4.46
N LEU A 40 -5.06 2.33 3.46
CA LEU A 40 -4.83 1.06 2.79
C LEU A 40 -3.46 1.02 2.11
N PHE A 41 -3.12 2.02 1.32
CA PHE A 41 -1.83 2.07 0.62
C PHE A 41 -0.65 2.28 1.56
N GLU A 42 -0.81 3.03 2.64
CA GLU A 42 0.20 3.18 3.67
C GLU A 42 0.57 1.81 4.28
N ILE A 43 -0.42 1.02 4.70
CA ILE A 43 -0.19 -0.30 5.29
C ILE A 43 0.47 -1.25 4.28
N LEU A 44 0.01 -1.26 3.03
CA LEU A 44 0.56 -2.14 1.99
C LEU A 44 1.99 -1.77 1.63
N THR A 45 2.26 -0.48 1.47
CA THR A 45 3.59 0.01 1.12
C THR A 45 4.54 -0.27 2.27
N TYR A 46 4.16 0.06 3.50
CA TYR A 46 4.98 -0.22 4.68
C TYR A 46 5.28 -1.71 4.85
N ALA A 47 4.28 -2.59 4.68
CA ALA A 47 4.46 -4.04 4.76
C ALA A 47 5.44 -4.54 3.69
N ALA A 48 5.28 -4.08 2.44
CA ALA A 48 6.16 -4.47 1.33
C ALA A 48 7.60 -3.98 1.52
N SER A 49 7.78 -2.73 1.97
CA SER A 49 9.10 -2.12 2.22
C SER A 49 9.89 -2.83 3.32
N ASN A 50 9.20 -3.34 4.34
CA ASN A 50 9.82 -3.97 5.50
C ASN A 50 9.81 -5.51 5.43
N GLY A 51 9.28 -6.10 4.34
CA GLY A 51 9.12 -7.55 4.21
C GLY A 51 8.23 -8.16 5.30
N ASP A 52 7.24 -7.39 5.79
CA ASP A 52 6.34 -7.78 6.87
C ASP A 52 4.94 -8.16 6.35
N SER A 53 4.12 -8.73 7.23
CA SER A 53 2.72 -9.06 6.96
C SER A 53 1.77 -7.89 7.19
N ILE A 54 0.68 -7.86 6.43
CA ILE A 54 -0.43 -6.91 6.62
C ILE A 54 -0.91 -6.92 8.09
N GLU A 55 -1.03 -8.08 8.73
CA GLU A 55 -1.40 -8.21 10.14
C GLU A 55 -0.48 -7.47 11.10
N ASN A 56 0.82 -7.66 10.94
CA ASN A 56 1.80 -7.08 11.85
C ASN A 56 1.90 -5.57 11.61
N THR A 57 1.91 -5.15 10.35
CA THR A 57 1.96 -3.74 9.98
C THR A 57 0.71 -2.98 10.44
N ALA A 58 -0.49 -3.53 10.27
CA ALA A 58 -1.72 -2.91 10.76
C ALA A 58 -1.72 -2.77 12.30
N LYS A 59 -1.18 -3.75 13.03
CA LYS A 59 -1.01 -3.66 14.49
C LYS A 59 0.03 -2.61 14.89
N LEU A 60 1.14 -2.53 14.15
CA LEU A 60 2.23 -1.61 14.40
C LEU A 60 1.78 -0.15 14.24
N LEU A 61 1.07 0.14 13.14
CA LEU A 61 0.61 1.47 12.81
C LEU A 61 -0.56 1.93 13.70
N LYS A 62 -1.16 1.03 14.51
CA LYS A 62 -2.33 1.29 15.37
C LYS A 62 -3.52 1.94 14.63
N ASN A 63 -3.51 1.89 13.31
CA ASN A 63 -4.55 2.43 12.46
C ASN A 63 -5.69 1.42 12.40
N LEU A 64 -6.95 1.90 12.47
CA LEU A 64 -8.09 1.12 12.00
C LEU A 64 -7.99 1.17 10.48
N PRO A 65 -7.58 0.05 9.84
CA PRO A 65 -8.38 -1.15 9.73
C PRO A 65 -7.68 -2.42 10.22
N THR A 66 -8.45 -3.46 10.53
CA THR A 66 -7.87 -4.78 10.79
C THR A 66 -7.37 -5.42 9.49
N ALA A 67 -6.50 -6.43 9.59
CA ALA A 67 -6.07 -7.20 8.42
C ALA A 67 -7.23 -7.82 7.63
N ASN A 68 -8.35 -8.13 8.27
CA ASN A 68 -9.54 -8.64 7.60
C ASN A 68 -10.23 -7.55 6.77
N ASP A 69 -10.30 -6.33 7.29
CA ASP A 69 -10.86 -5.18 6.55
C ASP A 69 -10.00 -4.88 5.32
N ILE A 70 -8.67 -4.90 5.49
CA ILE A 70 -7.71 -4.72 4.39
C ILE A 70 -7.92 -5.77 3.31
N ARG A 71 -7.95 -7.06 3.68
CA ARG A 71 -8.21 -8.16 2.73
C ARG A 71 -9.55 -8.04 2.03
N TYR A 72 -10.59 -7.60 2.75
CA TYR A 72 -11.91 -7.38 2.18
C TYR A 72 -11.88 -6.34 1.06
N HIS A 73 -11.15 -5.24 1.24
CA HIS A 73 -10.99 -4.22 0.19
C HIS A 73 -10.09 -4.70 -0.95
N LEU A 74 -8.99 -5.40 -0.66
CA LEU A 74 -8.11 -5.97 -1.68
C LEU A 74 -8.85 -6.97 -2.60
N ASN A 75 -9.76 -7.78 -2.05
CA ASN A 75 -10.56 -8.72 -2.83
C ASN A 75 -11.52 -8.04 -3.83
N LYS A 76 -11.75 -6.73 -3.71
CA LYS A 76 -12.52 -5.95 -4.69
C LYS A 76 -11.68 -5.50 -5.89
N ILE A 77 -10.35 -5.62 -5.79
CA ILE A 77 -9.43 -5.30 -6.89
C ILE A 77 -9.45 -6.47 -7.88
N ASN A 78 -10.44 -6.46 -8.77
CA ASN A 78 -10.57 -7.47 -9.83
C ASN A 78 -9.72 -7.16 -11.07
N ASN A 79 -9.15 -5.95 -11.17
CA ASN A 79 -8.55 -5.44 -12.40
C ASN A 79 -7.01 -5.33 -12.34
N PHE A 80 -6.34 -6.14 -11.52
CA PHE A 80 -4.87 -6.17 -11.50
C PHE A 80 -4.26 -6.48 -12.88
N GLU A 81 -4.96 -7.24 -13.72
CA GLU A 81 -4.55 -7.54 -15.09
C GLU A 81 -4.74 -6.35 -16.06
N GLU A 82 -5.57 -5.36 -15.74
CA GLU A 82 -5.64 -4.11 -16.52
C GLU A 82 -4.46 -3.18 -16.21
N LEU A 83 -3.90 -3.29 -15.00
CA LEU A 83 -2.77 -2.47 -14.53
C LEU A 83 -1.42 -2.89 -15.15
N LYS A 84 -1.31 -4.12 -15.67
CA LYS A 84 -0.13 -4.61 -16.41
C LYS A 84 -0.02 -4.08 -17.84
N LYS A 85 -0.95 -3.25 -18.31
CA LYS A 85 -0.98 -2.73 -19.69
C LYS A 85 -0.24 -1.40 -19.88
N LEU A 86 0.40 -0.87 -18.84
CA LEU A 86 1.37 0.23 -18.92
C LEU A 86 2.77 -0.32 -19.21
#